data_AF-A0A0F8VYI7-F1
#
_entry.id   AF-A0A0F8VYI7-F1
#
_cell.length_a   1.000
_cell.length_b   1.000
_cell.length_c   1.000
_cell.angle_alpha   90.00
_cell.angle_beta   90.00
_cell.angle_gamma   90.00
#
_symmetry.space_group_name_H-M   'P 1'
#
loop_
_entity.id
_entity.type
_entity.pdbx_description
1 polymer ?
#
loop_
_entity_poly.entity_id
_entity_poly.type
_entity_poly.pdbx_seq_one_letter_code
_entity_poly.pdbx_strand_id
1 'polypeptide(L)'
;MKLRWQILIILGCLVILQLVLVLVAALIREPIFHVIGEPISIAVFDFWSMGHLLFGIAIFIFAFTIYFILKNRDVPLDDVSIHTVKIPVPRKMFISWIISVIAAILWEIIENTLGIYSGLKIILDSPLNAISDIILWSIGGLIAWFITHLMFVSKRYILVFYVYGILTLLVGVFYSVLFI
;
A
#
# COMPACT_ATOMS: atom_id res chain seq x y z
N MET A 1 -22.21 -5.03 -12.70
CA MET A 1 -21.79 -3.88 -11.87
C MET A 1 -20.55 -3.25 -12.49
N LYS A 2 -20.47 -1.93 -12.68
CA LYS A 2 -19.25 -1.30 -13.26
C LYS A 2 -18.07 -1.48 -12.30
N LEU A 3 -16.90 -1.86 -12.82
CA LEU A 3 -15.68 -2.21 -12.07
C LEU A 3 -15.25 -1.16 -11.02
N ARG A 4 -15.47 0.13 -11.29
CA ARG A 4 -15.27 1.23 -10.33
C ARG A 4 -16.02 1.02 -9.01
N TRP A 5 -17.25 0.48 -9.06
CA TRP A 5 -18.07 0.23 -7.87
C TRP A 5 -17.55 -0.96 -7.06
N GLN A 6 -16.97 -1.96 -7.73
CA GLN A 6 -16.35 -3.09 -7.03
C GLN A 6 -15.13 -2.63 -6.23
N ILE A 7 -14.29 -1.76 -6.81
CA ILE A 7 -13.12 -1.20 -6.12
C ILE A 7 -13.57 -0.36 -4.91
N LEU A 8 -14.57 0.50 -5.08
CA LEU A 8 -15.09 1.32 -3.97
C LEU A 8 -15.73 0.48 -2.86
N ILE A 9 -16.39 -0.63 -3.21
CA ILE A 9 -16.92 -1.57 -2.22
C ILE A 9 -15.79 -2.22 -1.43
N ILE A 10 -14.74 -2.72 -2.10
CA ILE A 10 -13.58 -3.33 -1.42
C ILE A 10 -12.91 -2.30 -0.50
N LEU A 11 -12.68 -1.08 -1.00
CA LEU A 11 -12.13 0.02 -0.20
C LEU A 11 -13.00 0.32 1.01
N GLY A 12 -14.32 0.42 0.82
CA GLY A 12 -15.29 0.63 1.90
C GLY A 12 -15.25 -0.50 2.94
N CYS A 13 -15.17 -1.76 2.51
CA CYS A 13 -15.05 -2.90 3.42
C CYS A 13 -13.75 -2.85 4.25
N LEU A 14 -12.62 -2.45 3.66
CA LEU A 14 -11.36 -2.31 4.40
C LEU A 14 -11.41 -1.16 5.40
N VAL A 15 -12.02 -0.02 5.04
CA VAL A 15 -12.23 1.09 5.97
C VAL A 15 -13.13 0.66 7.13
N ILE A 16 -14.21 -0.08 6.85
CA ILE A 16 -15.07 -0.62 7.90
C ILE A 16 -14.30 -1.59 8.80
N LEU A 17 -13.49 -2.48 8.22
CA LEU A 17 -12.66 -3.42 8.99
C LEU A 17 -11.67 -2.68 9.89
N GLN A 18 -11.04 -1.61 9.39
CA GLN A 18 -10.16 -0.77 10.18
C GLN A 18 -10.90 -0.14 11.37
N LEU A 19 -12.11 0.39 11.16
CA LEU A 19 -12.93 0.95 12.23
C LEU A 19 -13.34 -0.11 13.26
N VAL A 20 -13.58 -1.35 12.83
CA VAL A 20 -13.85 -2.48 13.74
C VAL A 20 -12.63 -2.77 14.60
N LEU A 21 -11.40 -2.75 14.06
CA LEU A 21 -10.19 -2.94 14.86
C LEU A 21 -9.99 -1.85 15.91
N VAL A 22 -10.26 -0.60 15.55
CA VAL A 22 -10.25 0.53 16.50
C VAL A 22 -11.24 0.30 17.64
N LEU A 23 -12.44 -0.18 17.32
CA LEU A 23 -13.46 -0.49 18.32
C LEU A 23 -13.02 -1.66 19.22
N VAL A 24 -12.45 -2.72 18.65
CA VAL A 24 -11.91 -3.85 19.42
C VAL A 24 -10.80 -3.38 20.38
N ALA A 25 -9.87 -2.56 19.90
CA ALA A 25 -8.79 -2.00 20.70
C ALA A 25 -9.32 -1.15 21.88
N ALA A 26 -10.33 -0.31 21.62
CA ALA A 26 -11.00 0.45 22.66
C ALA A 26 -11.63 -0.46 23.74
N LEU A 27 -12.22 -1.59 23.35
CA LEU A 27 -12.86 -2.54 24.27
C LEU A 27 -11.84 -3.29 25.14
N ILE A 28 -10.67 -3.63 24.59
CA ILE A 28 -9.61 -4.34 25.32
C ILE A 28 -8.59 -3.41 25.98
N ARG A 29 -8.80 -2.08 25.88
CA ARG A 29 -7.94 -1.01 26.42
C ARG A 29 -6.52 -1.02 25.85
N GLU A 30 -6.38 -1.44 24.60
CA GLU A 30 -5.13 -1.30 23.87
C GLU A 30 -5.01 0.15 23.36
N PRO A 31 -3.80 0.76 23.36
CA PRO A 31 -3.62 2.12 22.86
C PRO A 31 -4.05 2.23 21.40
N ILE A 32 -4.94 3.17 21.09
CA ILE A 32 -5.39 3.39 19.70
C ILE A 32 -4.39 4.26 18.95
N PHE A 33 -3.85 5.28 19.61
CA PHE A 33 -2.84 6.18 19.06
C PHE A 33 -1.59 6.12 19.93
N HIS A 34 -0.43 6.12 19.29
CA HIS A 34 0.84 6.24 19.99
C HIS A 34 0.95 7.58 20.73
N VAL A 35 1.39 7.54 21.99
CA VAL A 35 1.66 8.71 22.82
C VAL A 35 3.16 9.00 22.84
N ILE A 36 3.55 10.26 22.58
CA ILE A 36 4.94 10.69 22.55
C ILE A 36 5.64 10.32 23.87
N GLY A 37 6.69 9.50 23.79
CA GLY A 37 7.50 9.06 24.94
C GLY A 37 7.23 7.62 25.41
N GLU A 38 6.24 6.93 24.83
CA GLU A 38 6.03 5.50 25.02
C GLU A 38 6.84 4.68 24.00
N PRO A 39 7.01 3.36 24.18
CA PRO A 39 7.53 2.52 23.11
C PRO A 39 6.61 2.57 21.89
N ILE A 40 7.20 2.88 20.74
CA ILE A 40 6.55 2.71 19.42
C ILE A 40 6.28 1.19 19.24
N SER A 41 5.23 0.77 18.53
CA SER A 41 4.80 -0.63 18.28
C SER A 41 3.70 -1.26 19.17
N ILE A 42 3.12 -0.55 20.14
CA ILE A 42 2.00 -1.11 20.95
C ILE A 42 0.63 -0.57 20.50
N ALA A 43 0.60 0.60 19.84
CA ALA A 43 -0.65 1.23 19.46
C ALA A 43 -1.18 0.72 18.11
N VAL A 44 -2.50 0.62 17.96
CA VAL A 44 -3.14 0.20 16.70
C VAL A 44 -2.82 1.13 15.53
N PHE A 45 -2.73 2.42 15.81
CA PHE A 45 -2.15 3.40 14.91
C PHE A 45 -0.95 4.03 15.60
N ASP A 46 0.21 3.78 15.04
CA ASP A 46 1.40 4.53 15.37
C ASP A 46 1.82 5.41 14.20
N PHE A 47 2.98 6.02 14.33
CA PHE A 47 3.50 6.89 13.30
C PHE A 47 3.85 6.11 12.00
N TRP A 48 4.21 4.84 12.13
CA TRP A 48 4.57 3.96 11.01
C TRP A 48 3.37 3.56 10.17
N SER A 49 2.17 3.54 10.75
CA SER A 49 0.89 3.32 10.05
C SER A 49 0.71 4.19 8.80
N MET A 50 1.17 5.45 8.80
CA MET A 50 1.17 6.29 7.60
C MET A 50 2.21 5.83 6.57
N GLY A 51 3.38 5.39 7.03
CA GLY A 51 4.40 4.74 6.21
C GLY A 51 3.84 3.51 5.49
N HIS A 52 3.12 2.62 6.19
CA HIS A 52 2.50 1.43 5.58
C HIS A 52 1.49 1.79 4.49
N LEU A 53 0.63 2.80 4.71
CA LEU A 53 -0.28 3.32 3.68
C LEU A 53 0.49 3.78 2.42
N LEU A 54 1.56 4.54 2.60
CA LEU A 54 2.39 5.05 1.50
C LEU A 54 3.16 3.93 0.79
N PHE A 55 3.68 2.95 1.52
CA PHE A 55 4.31 1.76 0.93
C PHE A 55 3.31 0.91 0.15
N GLY A 56 2.05 0.84 0.59
CA GLY A 56 0.96 0.25 -0.18
C GLY A 56 0.80 0.87 -1.56
N ILE A 57 0.84 2.20 -1.63
CA ILE A 57 0.79 2.91 -2.90
C ILE A 57 2.04 2.59 -3.73
N ALA A 58 3.22 2.70 -3.14
CA ALA A 58 4.50 2.51 -3.82
C ALA A 58 4.66 1.09 -4.40
N ILE A 59 4.43 0.06 -3.58
CA ILE A 59 4.55 -1.35 -3.99
C ILE A 59 3.51 -1.70 -5.05
N PHE A 60 2.27 -1.22 -4.92
CA PHE A 60 1.29 -1.39 -5.99
C PHE A 60 1.80 -0.82 -7.31
N ILE A 61 2.29 0.41 -7.31
CA ILE A 61 2.77 1.09 -8.53
C ILE A 61 3.98 0.36 -9.11
N PHE A 62 4.90 -0.09 -8.26
CA PHE A 62 6.06 -0.89 -8.67
C PHE A 62 5.63 -2.21 -9.32
N ALA A 63 4.78 -2.99 -8.66
CA ALA A 63 4.27 -4.26 -9.16
C ALA A 63 3.47 -4.07 -10.47
N PHE A 64 2.65 -3.01 -10.54
CA PHE A 64 1.93 -2.63 -11.75
C PHE A 64 2.86 -2.22 -12.88
N THR A 65 3.95 -1.50 -12.59
CA THR A 65 4.94 -1.07 -13.58
C THR A 65 5.64 -2.28 -14.21
N ILE A 66 6.10 -3.23 -13.41
CA ILE A 66 6.69 -4.48 -13.91
C ILE A 66 5.68 -5.22 -14.78
N TYR A 67 4.45 -5.39 -14.28
CA TYR A 67 3.38 -6.04 -15.02
C TYR A 67 3.09 -5.33 -16.37
N PHE A 68 3.06 -4.01 -16.38
CA PHE A 68 2.82 -3.19 -17.57
C PHE A 68 3.96 -3.34 -18.60
N ILE A 69 5.21 -3.32 -18.16
CA ILE A 69 6.39 -3.55 -19.01
C ILE A 69 6.31 -4.93 -19.65
N LEU A 70 6.12 -5.99 -18.85
CA LEU A 70 6.03 -7.36 -19.34
C LEU A 70 4.88 -7.54 -20.35
N LYS A 71 3.77 -6.84 -20.14
CA LYS A 71 2.60 -6.90 -21.02
C LYS A 71 2.83 -6.23 -22.39
N ASN A 72 3.75 -5.27 -22.45
CA ASN A 72 4.04 -4.44 -23.62
C ASN A 72 5.44 -4.67 -24.20
N ARG A 73 6.14 -5.73 -23.78
CA ARG A 73 7.51 -6.05 -24.22
C ARG A 73 7.67 -6.26 -25.73
N ASP A 74 6.57 -6.52 -26.44
CA ASP A 74 6.53 -6.74 -27.88
C ASP A 74 6.26 -5.47 -28.69
N VAL A 75 6.03 -4.33 -28.03
CA VAL A 75 5.90 -3.02 -28.68
C VAL A 75 7.30 -2.45 -28.91
N PRO A 76 7.70 -2.13 -30.15
CA PRO A 76 8.99 -1.48 -30.43
C PRO A 76 9.12 -0.15 -29.67
N LEU A 77 10.31 0.15 -29.16
CA LEU A 77 10.58 1.37 -28.38
C LEU A 77 10.23 2.65 -29.16
N ASP A 78 10.51 2.66 -30.46
CA ASP A 78 10.26 3.79 -31.36
C ASP A 78 8.76 4.03 -31.62
N ASP A 79 7.91 3.07 -31.26
CA ASP A 79 6.46 3.08 -31.50
C ASP A 79 5.65 3.11 -30.20
N VAL A 80 6.26 3.41 -29.05
CA VAL A 80 5.55 3.46 -27.76
C VAL A 80 4.65 4.70 -27.70
N SER A 81 3.34 4.48 -27.84
CA SER A 81 2.31 5.50 -27.72
C SER A 81 1.09 4.93 -27.01
N ILE A 82 0.15 5.79 -26.59
CA ILE A 82 -1.08 5.34 -25.95
C ILE A 82 -2.00 4.50 -26.85
N HIS A 83 -1.73 4.49 -28.16
CA HIS A 83 -2.47 3.73 -29.15
C HIS A 83 -1.86 2.35 -29.41
N THR A 84 -0.57 2.18 -29.15
CA THR A 84 0.18 0.95 -29.41
C THR A 84 0.37 0.12 -28.14
N VAL A 85 0.40 0.77 -26.96
CA VAL A 85 0.46 0.05 -25.68
C VAL A 85 -0.88 -0.64 -25.34
N LYS A 86 -0.77 -1.90 -24.96
CA LYS A 86 -1.83 -2.74 -24.42
C LYS A 86 -2.12 -2.33 -22.97
N ILE A 87 -3.02 -1.36 -22.82
CA ILE A 87 -3.51 -0.92 -21.50
C ILE A 87 -4.17 -2.11 -20.78
N PRO A 88 -3.75 -2.46 -19.56
CA PRO A 88 -4.35 -3.55 -18.83
C PRO A 88 -5.81 -3.29 -18.46
N VAL A 89 -6.64 -4.31 -18.62
CA VAL A 89 -8.01 -4.30 -18.08
C VAL A 89 -7.91 -4.24 -16.55
N PRO A 90 -8.75 -3.47 -15.83
CA PRO A 90 -8.50 -3.24 -14.42
C PRO A 90 -8.62 -4.51 -13.58
N ARG A 91 -9.42 -5.51 -14.00
CA ARG A 91 -9.44 -6.83 -13.37
C ARG A 91 -8.07 -7.53 -13.36
N LYS A 92 -7.23 -7.29 -14.36
CA LYS A 92 -5.87 -7.85 -14.42
C LYS A 92 -4.89 -7.09 -13.53
N MET A 93 -5.17 -5.81 -13.24
CA MET A 93 -4.40 -5.00 -12.29
C MET A 93 -4.62 -5.42 -10.83
N PHE A 94 -5.70 -6.18 -10.56
CA PHE A 94 -5.94 -6.80 -9.25
C PHE A 94 -4.75 -7.63 -8.75
N ILE A 95 -4.01 -8.27 -9.67
CA ILE A 95 -2.83 -9.06 -9.34
C ILE A 95 -1.76 -8.19 -8.68
N SER A 96 -1.56 -6.95 -9.15
CA SER A 96 -0.61 -6.00 -8.55
C SER A 96 -1.01 -5.62 -7.12
N TRP A 97 -2.31 -5.54 -6.82
CA TRP A 97 -2.79 -5.35 -5.46
C TRP A 97 -2.56 -6.58 -4.57
N ILE A 98 -2.81 -7.79 -5.08
CA ILE A 98 -2.50 -9.03 -4.34
C ILE A 98 -1.02 -9.11 -3.99
N ILE A 99 -0.13 -8.77 -4.94
CA ILE A 99 1.31 -8.68 -4.68
C ILE A 99 1.62 -7.65 -3.58
N SER A 100 0.95 -6.50 -3.59
CA SER A 100 1.10 -5.49 -2.54
C SER A 100 0.66 -5.99 -1.16
N VAL A 101 -0.41 -6.79 -1.06
CA VAL A 101 -0.86 -7.37 0.21
C VAL A 101 0.11 -8.44 0.70
N ILE A 102 0.64 -9.27 -0.20
CA ILE A 102 1.68 -10.25 0.14
C ILE A 102 2.93 -9.53 0.66
N ALA A 103 3.33 -8.43 0.03
CA ALA A 103 4.45 -7.61 0.50
C ALA A 103 4.20 -7.02 1.89
N ALA A 104 2.97 -6.57 2.19
CA ALA A 104 2.61 -6.09 3.52
C ALA A 104 2.78 -7.18 4.58
N ILE A 105 2.27 -8.39 4.33
CA ILE A 105 2.41 -9.53 5.24
C ILE A 105 3.89 -9.90 5.45
N LEU A 106 4.67 -9.94 4.37
CA LEU A 106 6.11 -10.21 4.46
C LEU A 106 6.85 -9.11 5.21
N TRP A 107 6.45 -7.85 5.04
CA TRP A 107 7.01 -6.72 5.77
C TRP A 107 6.78 -6.87 7.27
N GLU A 108 5.54 -7.14 7.70
CA GLU A 108 5.24 -7.38 9.12
C GLU A 108 6.07 -8.51 9.73
N ILE A 109 6.26 -9.60 8.97
CA ILE A 109 7.11 -10.71 9.42
C ILE A 109 8.57 -10.26 9.54
N ILE A 110 9.10 -9.55 8.55
CA ILE A 110 10.49 -9.06 8.55
C ILE A 110 10.71 -8.09 9.71
N GLU A 111 9.79 -7.15 9.90
CA GLU A 111 9.84 -6.15 10.95
C GLU A 111 9.83 -6.79 12.34
N ASN A 112 8.91 -7.72 12.58
CA ASN A 112 8.78 -8.42 13.85
C ASN A 112 9.77 -9.58 14.05
N THR A 113 10.66 -9.85 13.10
CA THR A 113 11.72 -10.86 13.25
C THR A 113 13.11 -10.25 13.09
N LEU A 114 13.47 -9.85 11.87
CA LEU A 114 14.77 -9.25 11.56
C LEU A 114 14.91 -7.86 12.17
N GLY A 115 13.84 -7.07 12.23
CA GLY A 115 13.86 -5.76 12.89
C GLY A 115 14.21 -5.88 14.38
N ILE A 116 13.58 -6.82 15.08
CA ILE A 116 13.89 -7.14 16.49
C ILE A 116 15.30 -7.69 16.64
N TYR A 117 15.68 -8.67 15.81
CA TYR A 117 16.99 -9.33 15.91
C TYR A 117 18.16 -8.37 15.64
N SER A 118 17.99 -7.43 14.71
CA SER A 118 19.00 -6.42 14.38
C SER A 118 19.05 -5.25 15.37
N GLY A 119 18.10 -5.17 16.30
CA GLY A 119 17.97 -4.04 17.23
C GLY A 119 17.41 -2.77 16.59
N LEU A 120 16.97 -2.82 15.32
CA LEU A 120 16.25 -1.73 14.65
C LEU A 120 14.85 -1.53 15.24
N LYS A 121 14.29 -2.56 15.86
CA LYS A 121 13.01 -2.53 16.56
C LYS A 121 13.19 -3.01 18.00
N ILE A 122 12.57 -2.31 18.94
CA ILE A 122 12.76 -2.56 20.38
C ILE A 122 11.69 -3.51 20.92
N ILE A 123 10.45 -3.40 20.43
CA ILE A 123 9.29 -4.16 20.93
C ILE A 123 8.54 -4.78 19.75
N LEU A 124 8.05 -6.00 19.93
CA LEU A 124 7.19 -6.68 18.96
C LEU A 124 5.84 -5.96 18.85
N ASP A 125 5.32 -5.88 17.63
CA ASP A 125 3.99 -5.35 17.41
C ASP A 125 2.94 -6.20 18.11
N SER A 126 1.93 -5.52 18.64
CA SER A 126 0.71 -6.21 19.03
C SER A 126 0.05 -6.84 17.79
N PRO A 127 -0.74 -7.92 17.96
CA PRO A 127 -1.51 -8.47 16.86
C PRO A 127 -2.45 -7.45 16.20
N LEU A 128 -3.00 -6.49 16.97
CA LEU A 128 -3.88 -5.47 16.39
C LEU A 128 -3.12 -4.43 15.56
N ASN A 129 -1.92 -4.03 15.99
CA ASN A 129 -1.05 -3.13 15.24
C ASN A 129 -0.61 -3.79 13.92
N ALA A 130 -0.04 -4.99 13.95
CA ALA A 130 0.39 -5.69 12.72
C ALA A 130 -0.77 -5.89 11.71
N ILE A 131 -1.98 -6.23 12.19
CA ILE A 131 -3.15 -6.37 11.32
C ILE A 131 -3.59 -5.01 10.76
N SER A 132 -3.58 -3.96 11.59
CA SER A 132 -3.89 -2.58 11.20
C SER A 132 -2.96 -2.10 10.09
N ASP A 133 -1.66 -2.34 10.23
CA ASP A 133 -0.65 -1.91 9.27
C ASP A 133 -0.79 -2.64 7.92
N ILE A 134 -1.10 -3.94 7.93
CA ILE A 134 -1.45 -4.69 6.71
C ILE A 134 -2.69 -4.11 6.03
N ILE A 135 -3.73 -3.74 6.79
CA ILE A 135 -4.97 -3.17 6.25
C ILE A 135 -4.69 -1.79 5.64
N LEU A 136 -3.94 -0.93 6.33
CA LEU A 136 -3.58 0.40 5.83
C LEU A 136 -2.73 0.30 4.56
N TRP A 137 -1.76 -0.60 4.53
CA TRP A 137 -0.99 -0.91 3.33
C TRP A 137 -1.90 -1.36 2.18
N SER A 138 -2.83 -2.25 2.46
CA SER A 138 -3.80 -2.75 1.48
C SER A 138 -4.72 -1.64 0.94
N ILE A 139 -5.17 -0.73 1.80
CA ILE A 139 -5.93 0.47 1.43
C ILE A 139 -5.10 1.35 0.49
N GLY A 140 -3.83 1.59 0.82
CA GLY A 140 -2.90 2.35 -0.02
C GLY A 140 -2.79 1.76 -1.42
N GLY A 141 -2.61 0.44 -1.52
CA GLY A 141 -2.57 -0.26 -2.80
C GLY A 141 -3.88 -0.15 -3.60
N LEU A 142 -5.04 -0.17 -2.95
CA LEU A 142 -6.35 0.02 -3.61
C LEU A 142 -6.57 1.45 -4.09
N ILE A 143 -6.15 2.45 -3.32
CA ILE A 143 -6.18 3.86 -3.74
C ILE A 143 -5.31 4.02 -4.99
N ALA A 144 -4.09 3.49 -4.95
CA ALA A 144 -3.19 3.50 -6.10
C ALA A 144 -3.80 2.81 -7.32
N TRP A 145 -4.43 1.64 -7.13
CA TRP A 145 -5.14 0.95 -8.20
C TRP A 145 -6.27 1.79 -8.80
N PHE A 146 -7.11 2.40 -7.97
CA PHE A 146 -8.20 3.24 -8.42
C PHE A 146 -7.69 4.43 -9.24
N ILE A 147 -6.67 5.14 -8.74
CA ILE A 147 -6.03 6.25 -9.44
C ILE A 147 -5.44 5.77 -10.77
N THR A 148 -4.71 4.66 -10.77
CA THR A 148 -4.13 4.07 -11.99
C THR A 148 -5.23 3.80 -13.02
N HIS A 149 -6.35 3.19 -12.61
CA HIS A 149 -7.47 2.94 -13.49
C HIS A 149 -8.01 4.24 -14.12
N LEU A 150 -8.21 5.29 -13.33
CA LEU A 150 -8.68 6.58 -13.82
C LEU A 150 -7.69 7.21 -14.80
N MET A 151 -6.39 7.14 -14.51
CA MET A 151 -5.34 7.72 -15.35
C MET A 151 -5.25 7.02 -16.71
N PHE A 152 -5.31 5.69 -16.74
CA PHE A 152 -5.31 4.93 -18.00
C PHE A 152 -6.61 5.06 -18.79
N VAL A 153 -7.76 5.17 -18.13
CA VAL A 153 -9.05 5.47 -18.81
C VAL A 153 -9.05 6.89 -19.39
N SER A 154 -8.49 7.86 -18.67
CA SER A 154 -8.43 9.25 -19.11
C SER A 154 -7.46 9.49 -20.27
N LYS A 155 -6.52 8.56 -20.50
CA LYS A 155 -5.48 8.60 -21.53
C LYS A 155 -4.57 9.85 -21.50
N ARG A 156 -4.61 10.68 -20.46
CA ARG A 156 -3.99 12.01 -20.50
C ARG A 156 -2.75 12.22 -19.62
N TYR A 157 -2.37 11.29 -18.74
CA TYR A 157 -1.39 11.61 -17.69
C TYR A 157 -0.46 10.46 -17.26
N ILE A 158 -0.07 9.53 -18.16
CA ILE A 158 0.77 8.36 -17.80
C ILE A 158 2.10 8.77 -17.13
N LEU A 159 2.73 9.87 -17.53
CA LEU A 159 3.99 10.30 -16.93
C LEU A 159 3.83 10.77 -15.47
N VAL A 160 2.70 11.43 -15.16
CA VAL A 160 2.33 11.87 -13.81
C VAL A 160 2.12 10.66 -12.88
N PHE A 161 1.71 9.52 -13.41
CA PHE A 161 1.51 8.29 -12.63
C PHE A 161 2.82 7.76 -12.07
N TYR A 162 3.88 7.75 -12.88
CA TYR A 162 5.20 7.30 -12.43
C TYR A 162 5.82 8.27 -11.43
N VAL A 163 5.70 9.58 -11.67
CA VAL A 163 6.16 10.61 -10.73
C VAL A 163 5.42 10.49 -9.39
N TYR A 164 4.10 10.28 -9.41
CA TYR A 164 3.31 10.02 -8.22
C TYR A 164 3.83 8.81 -7.44
N GLY A 165 4.09 7.68 -8.11
CA GLY A 165 4.63 6.49 -7.45
C GLY A 165 6.02 6.69 -6.84
N ILE A 166 6.92 7.34 -7.56
CA ILE A 166 8.28 7.65 -7.07
C ILE A 166 8.20 8.58 -5.85
N LEU A 167 7.39 9.65 -5.91
CA LEU A 167 7.22 10.55 -4.78
C LEU A 167 6.62 9.83 -3.57
N THR A 168 5.62 8.96 -3.77
CA THR A 168 5.01 8.22 -2.67
C THR A 168 5.99 7.23 -2.03
N LEU A 169 6.84 6.58 -2.83
CA LEU A 169 7.93 5.74 -2.33
C LEU A 169 8.96 6.56 -1.54
N LEU A 170 9.43 7.67 -2.10
CA LEU A 170 10.42 8.53 -1.44
C LEU A 170 9.89 9.09 -0.12
N VAL A 171 8.63 9.51 -0.09
CA VAL A 171 7.97 9.97 1.13
C VAL A 171 7.81 8.81 2.11
N GLY A 172 7.39 7.62 1.67
CA GLY A 172 7.33 6.43 2.51
C GLY A 172 8.68 6.07 3.15
N VAL A 173 9.74 6.01 2.34
CA VAL A 173 11.12 5.78 2.82
C VAL A 173 11.58 6.90 3.76
N PHE A 174 11.25 8.16 3.47
CA PHE A 174 11.57 9.28 4.35
C PHE A 174 10.89 9.14 5.72
N TYR A 175 9.60 8.78 5.75
CA TYR A 175 8.90 8.43 6.99
C TYR A 175 9.59 7.27 7.71
N SER A 176 10.13 6.31 6.96
CA SER A 176 10.80 5.17 7.56
C SER A 176 12.23 5.41 8.05
N VAL A 177 12.96 6.37 7.49
CA VAL A 177 14.36 6.64 7.86
C VAL A 177 14.47 7.68 8.97
N LEU A 178 13.57 8.67 9.02
CA LEU A 178 13.66 9.75 10.01
C LEU A 178 13.33 9.32 11.45
N PHE A 179 12.71 8.15 11.63
CA PHE A 179 12.13 7.75 12.91
C PHE A 179 12.60 6.37 13.41
N ILE A 180 13.62 5.79 12.75
CA ILE A 180 14.53 4.79 13.36
C ILE A 180 15.47 5.55 14.30
#